data_AF-A0A954KX23-F1
#
_entry.id   AF-A0A954KX23-F1
#
_cell.length_a   1.000
_cell.length_b   1.000
_cell.length_c   1.000
_cell.angle_alpha   90.00
_cell.angle_beta   90.00
_cell.angle_gamma   90.00
#
_symmetry.space_group_name_H-M   'P 1'
#
loop_
_entity.id
_entity.type
_entity.pdbx_description
1 polymer ?
#
loop_
_entity_poly.entity_id
_entity_poly.type
_entity_poly.pdbx_seq_one_letter_code
_entity_poly.pdbx_strand_id
1 'polypeptide(L)'
;VSGFTRQECLEFDDSLLVMQQFQDWLAENCKSRLMFVSDNNGFDWQFINWYFHHFVGTNPFGFSSTNLGSLYKGMQKDTFVNFKHLRRTKHTHNPVDDARGNAEALLQMKEMGLKIGF
;
A
#
# COMPACT_ATOMS: atom_id res chain seq x y z
N VAL A 1 13.41 -8.39 -10.69
CA VAL A 1 12.78 -7.20 -10.06
C VAL A 1 12.80 -7.33 -8.55
N SER A 2 12.17 -8.35 -7.95
CA SER A 2 12.17 -8.57 -6.50
C SER A 2 13.50 -9.08 -5.91
N GLY A 3 14.44 -9.53 -6.75
CA GLY A 3 15.74 -10.04 -6.31
C GLY A 3 15.75 -11.51 -5.87
N PHE A 4 14.57 -12.15 -5.77
CA PHE A 4 14.44 -13.56 -5.42
C PHE A 4 14.35 -14.46 -6.64
N THR A 5 15.01 -15.62 -6.56
CA THR A 5 14.87 -16.76 -7.45
C THR A 5 13.57 -17.50 -7.17
N ARG A 6 13.15 -18.36 -8.11
CA ARG A 6 11.98 -19.21 -7.88
C ARG A 6 12.17 -20.16 -6.69
N GLN A 7 13.37 -20.68 -6.48
CA GLN A 7 13.66 -21.61 -5.38
C GLN A 7 13.48 -20.92 -4.02
N GLU A 8 14.03 -19.72 -3.87
CA GLU A 8 13.84 -18.92 -2.65
C GLU A 8 12.37 -18.60 -2.39
N CYS A 9 11.60 -18.26 -3.44
CA CYS A 9 10.16 -18.00 -3.29
C CYS A 9 9.36 -19.23 -2.83
N LEU A 10 9.84 -20.46 -3.10
CA LEU A 10 9.19 -21.69 -2.63
C LEU A 10 9.50 -21.98 -1.16
N GLU A 11 10.50 -21.32 -0.58
CA GLU A 11 10.90 -21.43 0.82
C GLU A 11 10.24 -20.37 1.69
N PHE A 12 9.44 -19.46 1.11
CA PHE A 12 8.67 -18.48 1.86
C PHE A 12 7.57 -19.15 2.68
N ASP A 13 7.19 -18.47 3.76
CA ASP A 13 6.14 -18.92 4.65
C ASP A 13 4.81 -19.13 3.92
N ASP A 14 4.01 -20.06 4.44
CA ASP A 14 2.69 -20.36 3.90
C ASP A 14 1.80 -19.10 3.84
N SER A 15 1.11 -18.93 2.71
CA SER A 15 0.33 -17.72 2.47
C SER A 15 -0.83 -17.55 3.45
N LEU A 16 -1.45 -18.62 3.94
CA LEU A 16 -2.47 -18.51 4.98
C LEU A 16 -1.88 -17.96 6.27
N LEU A 17 -0.73 -18.50 6.69
CA LEU A 17 -0.05 -18.05 7.90
C LEU A 17 0.32 -16.56 7.81
N VAL A 18 0.96 -16.15 6.72
CA VAL A 18 1.40 -14.75 6.52
C VAL A 18 0.21 -13.80 6.47
N MET A 19 -0.88 -14.18 5.79
CA MET A 19 -2.06 -13.32 5.70
C MET A 19 -2.82 -13.21 7.03
N GLN A 20 -2.84 -14.26 7.84
CA GLN A 20 -3.42 -14.20 9.20
C GLN A 20 -2.58 -13.28 10.10
N GLN A 21 -1.25 -13.43 10.09
CA GLN A 21 -0.35 -12.54 10.83
C GLN A 21 -0.51 -11.09 10.39
N PHE A 22 -0.71 -10.85 9.10
CA PHE A 22 -0.97 -9.50 8.60
C PHE A 22 -2.32 -8.95 9.09
N GLN A 23 -3.38 -9.76 9.11
CA GLN A 23 -4.67 -9.35 9.69
C GLN A 23 -4.54 -8.98 11.17
N ASP A 24 -3.84 -9.82 11.95
CA ASP A 24 -3.66 -9.61 13.39
C ASP A 24 -2.85 -8.34 13.65
N TRP A 25 -1.76 -8.14 12.89
CA TRP A 25 -0.97 -6.91 12.95
C TRP A 25 -1.80 -5.66 12.63
N LEU A 26 -2.70 -5.71 11.64
CA LEU A 26 -3.61 -4.61 11.34
C LEU A 26 -4.57 -4.32 12.51
N ALA A 27 -5.14 -5.36 13.14
CA ALA A 27 -6.04 -5.19 14.29
C ALA A 27 -5.32 -4.60 15.53
N GLU A 28 -4.06 -4.98 15.72
CA GLU A 28 -3.22 -4.45 16.80
C GLU A 28 -2.86 -2.97 16.58
N ASN A 29 -2.50 -2.59 15.35
CA ASN A 29 -1.91 -1.29 15.05
C ASN A 29 -2.90 -0.25 14.52
N CYS A 30 -4.06 -0.65 14.00
CA CYS A 30 -5.06 0.25 13.45
C CYS A 30 -6.36 0.22 14.25
N LYS A 31 -6.73 1.34 14.88
CA LYS A 31 -7.96 1.47 15.68
C LYS A 31 -9.11 2.13 14.92
N SER A 32 -8.79 2.86 13.85
CA SER A 32 -9.74 3.49 12.94
C SER A 32 -10.08 2.56 11.78
N ARG A 33 -11.04 2.97 10.95
CA ARG A 33 -11.37 2.25 9.72
C ARG A 33 -10.14 2.20 8.80
N LEU A 34 -9.75 0.99 8.41
CA LEU A 34 -8.64 0.77 7.49
C LEU A 34 -8.90 1.38 6.11
N MET A 35 -7.84 1.95 5.53
CA MET A 35 -7.82 2.48 4.16
C MET A 35 -6.61 1.90 3.44
N PHE A 36 -6.82 1.39 2.23
CA PHE A 36 -5.72 0.93 1.37
C PHE A 36 -5.32 2.04 0.38
N VAL A 37 -4.08 2.51 0.47
CA VAL A 37 -3.53 3.56 -0.40
C VAL A 37 -2.23 3.06 -1.04
N SER A 38 -2.11 3.18 -2.36
CA SER A 38 -0.91 2.76 -3.09
C SER A 38 -0.64 3.60 -4.35
N ASP A 39 0.62 3.69 -4.79
CA ASP A 39 1.04 4.27 -6.07
C ASP A 39 0.57 3.42 -7.26
N ASN A 40 0.91 2.12 -7.26
CA ASN A 40 0.46 1.16 -8.26
C ASN A 40 -0.83 0.46 -7.81
N ASN A 41 -1.81 1.27 -7.40
CA ASN A 41 -2.99 0.79 -6.69
C ASN A 41 -3.73 -0.35 -7.40
N GLY A 42 -3.89 -0.31 -8.73
CA GLY A 42 -4.56 -1.39 -9.46
C GLY A 42 -3.83 -2.73 -9.34
N PHE A 43 -2.50 -2.71 -9.39
CA PHE A 43 -1.67 -3.90 -9.26
C PHE A 43 -1.53 -4.36 -7.80
N ASP A 44 -1.35 -3.45 -6.85
CA ASP A 44 -1.18 -3.85 -5.45
C ASP A 44 -2.51 -4.34 -4.84
N TRP A 45 -3.63 -3.69 -5.21
CA TRP A 45 -4.95 -4.04 -4.71
C TRP A 45 -5.41 -5.43 -5.15
N GLN A 46 -5.11 -5.86 -6.39
CA GLN A 46 -5.50 -7.19 -6.84
C GLN A 46 -4.89 -8.30 -5.96
N PHE A 47 -3.63 -8.15 -5.52
CA PHE A 47 -3.00 -9.15 -4.66
C PHE A 47 -3.60 -9.11 -3.27
N ILE A 48 -3.71 -7.93 -2.67
CA ILE A 48 -4.25 -7.78 -1.31
C ILE A 48 -5.68 -8.31 -1.25
N ASN A 49 -6.53 -7.90 -2.19
CA ASN A 49 -7.91 -8.34 -2.23
C ASN A 49 -8.04 -9.85 -2.45
N TRP A 50 -7.30 -10.42 -3.41
CA TRP A 50 -7.36 -11.85 -3.68
C TRP A 50 -6.81 -12.67 -2.51
N TYR A 51 -5.63 -12.33 -1.97
CA TYR A 51 -5.01 -13.10 -0.89
C TYR A 51 -5.85 -13.09 0.38
N PHE A 52 -6.38 -11.93 0.79
CA PHE A 52 -7.24 -11.87 1.98
C PHE A 52 -8.51 -12.70 1.81
N HIS A 53 -9.19 -12.60 0.66
CA HIS A 53 -10.38 -13.42 0.43
C HIS A 53 -10.08 -14.90 0.28
N HIS A 54 -9.00 -15.25 -0.42
CA HIS A 54 -8.65 -16.64 -0.71
C HIS A 54 -8.17 -17.38 0.54
N PHE A 55 -7.35 -16.75 1.37
CA PHE A 55 -6.75 -17.40 2.54
C PHE A 55 -7.51 -17.12 3.84
N VAL A 56 -7.90 -15.87 4.09
CA VAL A 56 -8.51 -15.45 5.38
C VAL A 56 -10.05 -15.36 5.28
N GLY A 57 -10.61 -15.39 4.07
CA GLY A 57 -12.06 -15.31 3.82
C GLY A 57 -12.64 -13.89 3.85
N THR A 58 -11.87 -12.90 4.30
CA THR A 58 -12.31 -11.50 4.47
C THR A 58 -11.17 -10.53 4.20
N ASN A 59 -11.48 -9.42 3.52
CA ASN A 59 -10.55 -8.32 3.29
C ASN A 59 -10.80 -7.19 4.32
N PRO A 60 -9.87 -6.94 5.27
CA PRO A 60 -10.07 -5.94 6.32
C PRO A 60 -10.08 -4.49 5.78
N PHE A 61 -9.57 -4.26 4.56
CA PHE A 61 -9.64 -2.96 3.88
C PHE A 61 -10.99 -2.69 3.19
N GLY A 62 -11.89 -3.69 3.15
CA GLY A 62 -13.19 -3.61 2.47
C GLY A 62 -13.07 -3.68 0.94
N PHE A 63 -13.94 -2.97 0.23
CA PHE A 63 -14.09 -3.08 -1.23
C PHE A 63 -13.41 -1.95 -2.02
N SER A 64 -12.76 -1.02 -1.33
CA SER A 64 -12.24 0.22 -1.95
C SER A 64 -10.77 0.39 -1.67
N SER A 65 -10.08 0.98 -2.64
CA SER A 65 -8.68 1.33 -2.54
C SER A 65 -8.42 2.66 -3.25
N THR A 66 -7.37 3.36 -2.84
CA THR A 66 -7.06 4.72 -3.29
C THR A 66 -5.74 4.75 -4.03
N ASN A 67 -5.76 5.26 -5.27
CA ASN A 67 -4.55 5.53 -6.02
C ASN A 67 -3.92 6.86 -5.57
N LEU A 68 -2.70 6.80 -5.03
CA LEU A 68 -1.95 7.94 -4.52
C LEU A 68 -1.60 8.95 -5.62
N GLY A 69 -1.29 8.47 -6.83
CA GLY A 69 -1.05 9.30 -8.00
C GLY A 69 -2.29 10.09 -8.42
N SER A 70 -3.44 9.42 -8.51
CA SER A 70 -4.72 10.08 -8.82
C SER A 70 -5.11 11.09 -7.75
N LEU A 71 -4.86 10.78 -6.48
CA LEU A 71 -5.11 11.70 -5.37
C LEU A 71 -4.32 13.00 -5.53
N TYR A 72 -3.01 12.88 -5.78
CA TYR A 72 -2.14 14.04 -6.01
C TYR A 72 -2.55 14.86 -7.24
N LYS A 73 -2.83 14.20 -8.36
CA LYS A 73 -3.33 14.85 -9.59
C LYS A 73 -4.61 15.63 -9.32
N GLY A 74 -5.53 15.06 -8.53
CA GLY A 74 -6.76 15.72 -8.10
C GLY A 74 -6.50 16.98 -7.26
N MET A 75 -5.54 16.92 -6.33
CA MET A 75 -5.14 18.09 -5.52
C MET A 75 -4.60 19.23 -6.40
N GLN A 76 -3.77 18.89 -7.39
CA GLN A 76 -3.15 19.86 -8.29
C GLN A 76 -4.05 20.28 -9.46
N LYS A 77 -5.18 19.58 -9.65
CA LYS A 77 -6.07 19.74 -10.81
C LYS A 77 -5.34 19.59 -12.14
N ASP A 78 -4.35 18.70 -12.18
CA ASP A 78 -3.49 18.46 -13.34
C ASP A 78 -3.22 16.95 -13.48
N THR A 79 -3.54 16.38 -14.65
CA THR A 79 -3.37 14.94 -14.91
C THR A 79 -1.96 14.54 -15.33
N PHE A 80 -1.10 15.51 -15.66
CA PHE A 80 0.27 15.31 -16.15
C PHE A 80 1.33 15.33 -15.05
N VAL A 81 1.01 15.89 -13.88
CA VAL A 81 1.94 15.92 -12.74
C VAL A 81 2.01 14.57 -12.01
N ASN A 82 3.10 14.39 -11.25
CA ASN A 82 3.31 13.22 -10.39
C ASN A 82 3.84 13.65 -9.02
N PHE A 83 3.66 12.80 -8.00
CA PHE A 83 4.04 13.09 -6.62
C PHE A 83 5.44 12.61 -6.23
N LYS A 84 6.20 11.96 -7.12
CA LYS A 84 7.41 11.19 -6.75
C LYS A 84 8.47 12.05 -6.04
N HIS A 85 8.49 13.34 -6.33
CA HIS A 85 9.36 14.34 -5.69
C HIS A 85 9.03 14.58 -4.20
N LEU A 86 7.85 14.16 -3.73
CA LEU A 86 7.44 14.20 -2.32
C LEU A 86 7.95 13.00 -1.51
N ARG A 87 8.57 12.00 -2.14
CA ARG A 87 9.20 10.89 -1.40
C ARG A 87 10.53 11.37 -0.82
N ARG A 88 10.82 11.07 0.45
CA ARG A 88 12.14 11.33 1.07
C ARG A 88 13.03 10.09 0.95
N THR A 89 12.46 8.93 1.25
CA THR A 89 13.09 7.62 1.06
C THR A 89 13.24 7.34 -0.44
N LYS A 90 14.46 7.00 -0.86
CA LYS A 90 14.77 6.68 -2.25
C LYS A 90 14.06 5.40 -2.66
N HIS A 91 13.53 5.36 -3.88
CA HIS A 91 12.98 4.14 -4.47
C HIS A 91 14.12 3.16 -4.76
N THR A 92 14.18 2.06 -3.99
CA THR A 92 15.24 1.04 -4.05
C THR A 92 14.75 -0.28 -4.64
N HIS A 93 13.46 -0.37 -5.00
CA HIS A 93 12.78 -1.63 -5.32
C HIS A 93 12.71 -2.61 -4.14
N ASN A 94 13.02 -2.15 -2.92
CA ASN A 94 12.66 -2.83 -1.69
C ASN A 94 11.21 -2.44 -1.33
N PRO A 95 10.30 -3.41 -1.13
CA PRO A 95 8.89 -3.11 -0.89
C PRO A 95 8.64 -2.25 0.36
N VAL A 96 9.47 -2.38 1.40
CA VAL A 96 9.35 -1.59 2.63
C VAL A 96 9.76 -0.14 2.42
N ASP A 97 10.84 0.09 1.68
CA ASP A 97 11.29 1.46 1.35
C ASP A 97 10.27 2.15 0.43
N ASP A 98 9.68 1.41 -0.49
CA ASP A 98 8.65 1.92 -1.40
C ASP A 98 7.36 2.30 -0.66
N ALA A 99 6.91 1.44 0.27
CA ALA A 99 5.78 1.73 1.15
C ALA A 99 6.07 2.96 2.03
N ARG A 100 7.28 3.07 2.59
CA ARG A 100 7.71 4.23 3.39
C ARG A 100 7.70 5.51 2.56
N GLY A 101 8.27 5.50 1.36
CA GLY A 101 8.27 6.65 0.45
C GLY A 101 6.85 7.11 0.09
N ASN A 102 5.93 6.16 -0.15
CA ASN A 102 4.52 6.49 -0.39
C ASN A 102 3.84 7.11 0.83
N ALA A 103 4.11 6.59 2.04
CA ALA A 103 3.59 7.17 3.28
C ALA A 103 4.11 8.60 3.52
N GLU A 104 5.41 8.84 3.29
CA GLU A 104 6.01 10.18 3.38
C GLU A 104 5.37 11.17 2.39
N ALA A 105 5.13 10.74 1.16
CA ALA A 105 4.45 11.57 0.18
C ALA A 105 3.02 11.91 0.60
N LEU A 106 2.28 10.95 1.16
CA LEU A 106 0.93 11.18 1.68
C LEU A 106 0.91 12.14 2.87
N LEU A 107 1.91 12.07 3.75
CA LEU A 107 2.10 13.02 4.84
C LEU A 107 2.36 14.44 4.31
N GLN A 108 3.22 14.58 3.29
CA GLN A 108 3.43 15.89 2.65
C GLN A 108 2.17 16.42 1.96
N MET A 109 1.39 15.55 1.30
CA MET A 109 0.09 15.96 0.74
C MET A 109 -0.86 16.49 1.81
N LYS A 110 -0.84 15.90 3.02
CA LYS A 110 -1.61 16.41 4.17
C LYS A 110 -1.15 17.81 4.58
N GLU A 111 0.16 18.06 4.63
CA GLU A 111 0.73 19.39 4.87
C GLU A 111 0.34 20.40 3.78
N MET A 112 0.17 19.93 2.54
CA MET A 112 -0.33 20.72 1.40
C MET A 112 -1.85 20.95 1.42
N GLY A 113 -2.56 20.49 2.46
CA GLY A 113 -4.00 20.73 2.64
C GLY A 113 -4.93 19.56 2.29
N LEU A 114 -4.39 18.37 1.97
CA LEU A 114 -5.20 17.17 1.84
C LEU A 114 -5.86 16.80 3.17
N LYS A 115 -7.20 16.72 3.19
CA LYS A 115 -7.96 16.29 4.36
C LYS A 115 -7.99 14.76 4.44
N ILE A 116 -7.07 14.18 5.21
CA ILE A 116 -7.01 12.74 5.49
C ILE A 116 -6.70 12.46 6.97
N GLY A 117 -7.44 11.50 7.54
CA GLY A 117 -7.23 10.99 8.90
C GLY A 117 -6.32 9.76 8.91
N PHE A 118 -5.55 9.61 9.99
CA PHE A 118 -4.77 8.40 10.31
C PHE A 118 -5.30 7.86 11.64
#